data_AF-A2D7W1-F1
#
_entry.id   AF-A2D7W1-F1
#
_cell.length_a   1.000
_cell.length_b   1.000
_cell.length_c   1.000
_cell.angle_alpha   90.00
_cell.angle_beta   90.00
_cell.angle_gamma   90.00
#
_symmetry.space_group_name_H-M   'P 1'
#
loop_
_entity.id
_entity.type
_entity.pdbx_description
1 polymer ?
#
loop_
_entity_poly.entity_id
_entity_poly.type
_entity_poly.pdbx_seq_one_letter_code
_entity_poly.pdbx_strand_id
1 'polypeptide(L)' 'MRNSYRDTPLHFACYYNSIDVVKFLLTLDEIDINAQDSYGDTPLHIACRKNV' A
#
# COMPACT_ATOMS: atom_id res chain seq x y z
N MET A 1 -10.61 1.25 2.38
CA MET A 1 -10.43 1.81 3.75
C MET A 1 -9.15 2.64 3.78
N ARG A 2 -9.15 3.78 4.47
CA ARG A 2 -7.97 4.67 4.60
C ARG A 2 -7.83 5.19 6.05
N ASN A 3 -6.61 5.39 6.53
CA ASN A 3 -6.36 6.03 7.83
C ASN A 3 -6.39 7.58 7.74
N SER A 4 -6.04 8.28 8.81
CA SER A 4 -5.95 9.76 8.85
C SER A 4 -4.89 10.36 7.93
N TYR A 5 -3.89 9.57 7.50
CA TYR A 5 -2.87 9.93 6.52
C TYR A 5 -3.23 9.49 5.10
N ARG A 6 -4.47 9.04 4.88
CA ARG A 6 -4.97 8.49 3.61
C ARG A 6 -4.28 7.19 3.16
N ASP A 7 -3.47 6.57 4.01
CA ASP A 7 -2.85 5.26 3.73
C ASP A 7 -3.91 4.18 3.64
N THR A 8 -3.74 3.30 2.65
CA THR A 8 -4.49 2.04 2.55
C THR A 8 -3.73 0.91 3.23
N PRO A 9 -4.39 -0.24 3.52
CA PRO A 9 -3.69 -1.44 3.95
C PRO A 9 -2.53 -1.85 3.03
N LEU A 10 -2.64 -1.54 1.73
CA LEU A 10 -1.59 -1.83 0.75
C LEU A 10 -0.34 -0.96 0.95
N HIS A 11 -0.47 0.29 1.42
CA HIS A 11 0.69 1.12 1.78
C HIS A 11 1.50 0.46 2.90
N PHE A 12 0.82 -0.02 3.95
CA PHE A 12 1.46 -0.71 5.05
C PHE A 12 2.09 -2.04 4.62
N ALA A 13 1.39 -2.84 3.81
CA ALA A 13 1.93 -4.10 3.31
C ALA A 13 3.21 -3.89 2.49
N CYS A 14 3.25 -2.86 1.64
CA CYS A 14 4.44 -2.43 0.92
C CYS A 14 5.54 -1.90 1.85
N TYR A 15 5.20 -1.07 2.84
CA TYR A 15 6.14 -0.51 3.81
C TYR A 15 6.89 -1.59 4.60
N TYR A 16 6.17 -2.64 5.02
CA TYR A 16 6.71 -3.77 5.77
C TYR A 16 7.24 -4.91 4.88
N ASN A 17 7.30 -4.71 3.55
CA ASN A 17 7.70 -5.75 2.58
C ASN A 17 6.97 -7.10 2.79
N SER A 18 5.70 -7.05 3.20
CA SER A 18 4.91 -8.23 3.56
C SER A 18 4.25 -8.83 2.33
N ILE A 19 5.02 -9.59 1.55
CA ILE A 19 4.60 -10.12 0.25
C ILE A 19 3.29 -10.93 0.31
N ASP A 20 3.11 -11.75 1.35
CA ASP A 20 1.89 -12.56 1.50
C ASP A 20 0.64 -11.69 1.74
N VAL A 21 0.81 -10.60 2.51
CA VAL A 21 -0.26 -9.63 2.75
C VAL A 21 -0.56 -8.85 1.47
N VAL A 22 0.46 -8.45 0.70
CA VAL A 22 0.28 -7.81 -0.61
C VAL A 22 -0.54 -8.72 -1.53
N LYS A 23 -0.17 -10.01 -1.65
CA LYS A 23 -0.90 -10.97 -2.47
C LYS A 23 -2.34 -11.12 -2.03
N PHE A 24 -2.60 -11.29 -0.73
CA PHE A 24 -3.95 -11.39 -0.18
C PHE A 24 -4.79 -10.14 -0.47
N LEU A 25 -4.22 -8.95 -0.25
CA LEU A 25 -4.91 -7.70 -0.53
C LEU A 25 -5.26 -7.56 -2.02
N LEU A 26 -4.36 -7.97 -2.92
CA LEU A 26 -4.61 -7.96 -4.37
C LEU A 26 -5.69 -8.93 -4.85
N THR A 27 -6.16 -9.87 -4.01
CA THR A 27 -7.32 -10.71 -4.34
C THR A 27 -8.66 -10.06 -4.01
N LEU A 28 -8.67 -8.86 -3.43
CA LEU A 28 -9.89 -8.15 -3.05
C LEU A 28 -10.33 -7.21 -4.20
N ASP A 29 -11.59 -7.31 -4.62
CA ASP A 29 -12.13 -6.54 -5.76
C ASP A 29 -12.20 -5.02 -5.52
N GLU A 30 -12.30 -4.58 -4.27
CA GLU A 30 -12.47 -3.17 -3.91
C GLU A 30 -11.16 -2.46 -3.49
N ILE A 31 -10.00 -3.02 -3.86
CA ILE A 31 -8.71 -2.37 -3.60
C ILE A 31 -8.32 -1.39 -4.70
N ASP A 32 -8.16 -0.14 -4.30
CA ASP A 32 -7.48 0.88 -5.08
C ASP A 32 -5.95 0.73 -4.91
N ILE A 33 -5.32 0.03 -5.86
CA ILE A 33 -3.87 -0.21 -5.88
C ILE A 33 -3.05 1.07 -6.10
N ASN A 34 -3.67 2.10 -6.67
CA ASN A 34 -3.03 3.38 -6.99
C ASN A 34 -3.43 4.48 -6.01
N ALA A 35 -4.05 4.11 -4.89
CA ALA A 35 -4.44 5.05 -3.85
C ALA A 35 -3.24 5.90 -3.44
N GLN A 36 -3.40 7.23 -3.44
CA GLN A 36 -2.39 8.14 -2.91
C GLN A 36 -2.64 8.45 -1.43
N ASP A 37 -1.59 8.42 -0.63
CA ASP A 37 -1.57 8.91 0.75
C ASP A 37 -1.64 10.45 0.84
N SER A 38 -1.38 11.03 2.02
CA SER A 38 -1.34 12.48 2.24
C SER A 38 -0.13 13.17 1.60
N TYR A 39 0.92 12.43 1.25
CA TYR A 39 2.12 12.92 0.59
C TYR A 39 2.06 12.75 -0.94
N GLY A 40 1.00 12.13 -1.46
CA GLY A 40 0.86 11.82 -2.88
C GLY A 40 1.52 10.50 -3.27
N ASP A 41 1.95 9.70 -2.28
CA ASP A 41 2.61 8.43 -2.51
C ASP A 41 1.63 7.31 -2.72
N THR A 42 1.92 6.43 -3.67
CA THR A 42 1.20 5.18 -3.87
C THR A 42 1.87 4.05 -3.08
N PRO A 43 1.21 2.91 -2.88
CA PRO A 43 1.84 1.74 -2.28
C PRO A 43 3.15 1.35 -3.00
N LEU A 44 3.21 1.52 -4.33
CA LEU A 44 4.41 1.26 -5.11
C LEU A 44 5.54 2.24 -4.80
N HIS A 45 5.25 3.54 -4.65
CA HIS A 45 6.27 4.53 -4.22
C HIS A 45 6.90 4.13 -2.88
N ILE A 46 6.08 3.68 -1.93
CA ILE A 46 6.54 3.20 -0.61
C ILE A 46 7.43 1.96 -0.77
N ALA A 47 7.03 0.97 -1.57
CA ALA A 47 7.82 -0.24 -1.81
C ALA A 47 9.21 0.07 -2.39
N CYS A 48 9.29 0.99 -3.36
CA CYS A 48 10.55 1.37 -3.99
C CYS A 48 11.53 2.05 -3.00
N ARG A 49 11.03 2.87 -2.06
CA ARG A 49 11.88 3.52 -1.04
C ARG A 49 12.44 2.55 -0.01
N LYS A 50 11.80 1.39 0.19
CA LYS A 50 12.15 0.40 1.21
C LYS A 50 12.92 -0.81 0.66
N ASN A 51 13.25 -0.82 -0.63
CA ASN A 51 14.09 -1.86 -1.22
C ASN A 51 15.56 -1.62 -0.82
N VAL A 52 15.96 -2.18 0.33
CA VAL A 52 17.34 -2.19 0.86
C VAL A 52 17.86 -3.62 0.95
#